data_AF-A0A195CGL1-F1
#
_entry.id   AF-A0A195CGL1-F1
#
_cell.length_a   1.000
_cell.length_b   1.000
_cell.length_c   1.000
_cell.angle_alpha   90.00
_cell.angle_beta   90.00
_cell.angle_gamma   90.00
#
_symmetry.space_group_name_H-M   'P 1'
#
loop_
_entity.id
_entity.type
_entity.pdbx_description
1 polymer ?
#
loop_
_entity_poly.entity_id
_entity_poly.type
_entity_poly.pdbx_seq_one_letter_code
_entity_poly.pdbx_strand_id
1 'polypeptide(L)'
;MEDHWIKKLKTELVDMDTSMLKELLQSKMENVNEINKYQNQQFHEDEIKLTELKSNLVAIKETLHMETQTLEDKNNKLSVEKNCLKELEEENKKLLQEIKHLERKHTNLKSVKPNLQDQQLLEQGRKERQKWFLSLLCGTCLIYATRTSVPLLIPVISQEKNWSKSDSGIILASFFWGYTLTQLASGYISDKIGGQRVIWISALGWSATTFLMPEVIQFFSGDGTSVLLVAVVRVINGAFQGMHFPSMISLISQRLHKAERASFFSLLTSGSALGTLLTGSLGSYLLENYNWITVFRALGSMSLAWTALLSYHSLSLKKKTVSTKSTSGYRLPVFKLLSQPPFWSCVIGHACQNNCFFVLLSWMPTYFHDNFPGAKGWIVNMVPWLSILPCTFLGKALSEIIRTNFSVTVTRKTIQTICFVIQIGSLIFLTKVEYFETAILCLALIIGGSGFHNNAIAVNPSDLAPKHSGSVFGLMNTVGAVPGFLGVYFSGHILHMTHSWSAVFLLIAVIDVVGCIMFLLFGSGEAII
;
A
#
# COMPACT_ATOMS: atom_id res chain seq x y z
N MET A 1 -104.55 2.29 41.23
CA MET A 1 -105.29 2.22 42.53
C MET A 1 -106.13 3.48 42.80
N GLU A 2 -105.81 4.63 42.19
CA GLU A 2 -106.56 5.89 42.36
C GLU A 2 -108.04 5.82 41.97
N ASP A 3 -108.41 5.03 40.96
CA ASP A 3 -109.79 4.96 40.48
C ASP A 3 -110.78 4.39 41.51
N HIS A 4 -110.33 3.58 42.48
CA HIS A 4 -111.22 3.03 43.51
C HIS A 4 -111.41 4.00 44.69
N TRP A 5 -110.38 4.76 45.03
CA TRP A 5 -110.41 5.64 46.20
C TRP A 5 -111.28 6.87 45.96
N ILE A 6 -111.15 7.49 44.79
CA ILE A 6 -111.95 8.66 44.39
C ILE A 6 -113.43 8.30 44.31
N LYS A 7 -113.75 7.09 43.85
CA LYS A 7 -115.13 6.59 43.76
C LYS A 7 -115.77 6.46 45.15
N LYS A 8 -115.03 5.96 46.15
CA LYS A 8 -115.50 5.81 47.53
C LYS A 8 -115.68 7.16 48.23
N LEU A 9 -114.74 8.09 48.03
CA LEU A 9 -114.85 9.45 48.57
C LEU A 9 -116.03 10.21 48.01
N LYS A 10 -116.31 10.07 46.71
CA LYS A 10 -117.50 10.69 46.13
C LYS A 10 -118.80 10.16 46.76
N THR A 11 -118.84 8.93 47.27
CA THR A 11 -120.02 8.41 47.98
C THR A 11 -120.10 8.94 49.42
N GLU A 12 -118.98 9.04 50.14
CA GLU A 12 -118.94 9.49 51.55
C GLU A 12 -119.14 11.01 51.71
N LEU A 13 -118.76 11.82 50.71
CA LEU A 13 -118.79 13.28 50.80
C LEU A 13 -120.13 13.95 50.40
N VAL A 14 -121.17 13.19 50.01
CA VAL A 14 -122.46 13.79 49.56
C VAL A 14 -123.23 14.46 50.70
N ASP A 15 -122.99 14.09 51.96
CA ASP A 15 -123.86 14.49 53.09
C ASP A 15 -123.16 15.03 54.36
N MET A 16 -121.87 15.41 54.35
CA MET A 16 -121.15 15.67 55.61
C MET A 16 -120.66 17.11 55.88
N ASP A 17 -120.86 17.49 57.16
CA ASP A 17 -120.72 18.82 57.75
C ASP A 17 -119.27 19.17 58.16
N THR A 18 -119.00 20.47 58.14
CA THR A 18 -117.72 21.17 58.09
C THR A 18 -116.78 20.93 59.28
N SER A 19 -117.30 20.50 60.44
CA SER A 19 -116.54 20.38 61.71
C SER A 19 -115.56 19.20 61.71
N MET A 20 -116.02 18.01 61.33
CA MET A 20 -115.19 16.80 61.27
C MET A 20 -114.06 16.90 60.23
N LEU A 21 -114.27 17.70 59.19
CA LEU A 21 -113.27 17.92 58.16
C LEU A 21 -112.02 18.61 58.72
N LYS A 22 -112.19 19.46 59.75
CA LYS A 22 -111.15 20.38 60.21
C LYS A 22 -110.08 19.70 61.08
N GLU A 23 -110.47 18.83 62.01
CA GLU A 23 -109.52 18.12 62.88
C GLU A 23 -108.66 17.11 62.10
N LEU A 24 -109.29 16.41 61.14
CA LEU A 24 -108.60 15.41 60.33
C LEU A 24 -107.60 16.06 59.35
N LEU A 25 -107.89 17.28 58.89
CA LEU A 25 -106.96 18.10 58.11
C LEU A 25 -105.74 18.52 58.94
N GLN A 26 -105.93 18.86 60.20
CA GLN A 26 -104.86 19.41 61.06
C GLN A 26 -103.84 18.34 61.45
N SER A 27 -104.29 17.14 61.85
CA SER A 27 -103.40 16.00 62.14
C SER A 27 -102.62 15.53 60.90
N LYS A 28 -103.25 15.55 59.72
CA LYS A 28 -102.55 15.21 58.48
C LYS A 28 -101.54 16.27 58.06
N MET A 29 -101.75 17.55 58.37
CA MET A 29 -100.79 18.62 58.07
C MET A 29 -99.47 18.47 58.83
N GLU A 30 -99.49 18.07 60.11
CA GLU A 30 -98.25 17.92 60.90
C GLU A 30 -97.36 16.78 60.39
N ASN A 31 -97.94 15.61 60.09
CA ASN A 31 -97.19 14.50 59.51
C ASN A 31 -96.60 14.84 58.12
N VAL A 32 -97.33 15.63 57.32
CA VAL A 32 -96.83 16.10 56.02
C VAL A 32 -95.63 17.04 56.20
N ASN A 33 -95.60 17.87 57.23
CA ASN A 33 -94.52 18.82 57.47
C ASN A 33 -93.19 18.14 57.87
N GLU A 34 -93.21 17.09 58.69
CA GLU A 34 -91.98 16.36 59.04
C GLU A 34 -91.40 15.59 57.85
N ILE A 35 -92.25 14.92 57.06
CA ILE A 35 -91.82 14.21 55.85
C ILE A 35 -91.21 15.20 54.85
N ASN A 36 -91.81 16.38 54.69
CA ASN A 36 -91.27 17.43 53.82
C ASN A 36 -89.88 17.90 54.24
N LYS A 37 -89.62 17.99 55.55
CA LYS A 37 -88.31 18.45 56.06
C LYS A 37 -87.20 17.44 55.75
N TYR A 38 -87.44 16.15 55.97
CA TYR A 38 -86.49 15.09 55.62
C TYR A 38 -86.27 14.99 54.11
N GLN A 39 -87.34 15.07 53.32
CA GLN A 39 -87.24 15.05 51.85
C GLN A 39 -86.46 16.25 51.31
N ASN A 40 -86.68 17.46 51.84
CA ASN A 40 -85.94 18.65 51.41
C ASN A 40 -84.44 18.56 51.72
N GLN A 41 -84.06 17.94 52.84
CA GLN A 41 -82.66 17.82 53.23
C GLN A 41 -81.92 16.81 52.33
N GLN A 42 -82.55 15.68 52.01
CA GLN A 42 -82.04 14.70 51.05
C GLN A 42 -81.92 15.29 49.63
N PHE A 43 -82.94 16.05 49.22
CA PHE A 43 -82.97 16.71 47.92
C PHE A 43 -81.81 17.71 47.76
N HIS A 44 -81.44 18.41 48.84
CA HIS A 44 -80.35 19.37 48.81
C HIS A 44 -78.96 18.69 48.72
N GLU A 45 -78.74 17.57 49.40
CA GLU A 45 -77.50 16.78 49.23
C GLU A 45 -77.37 16.21 47.82
N ASP A 46 -78.47 15.70 47.25
CA ASP A 46 -78.49 15.17 45.89
C ASP A 46 -78.27 16.28 44.85
N GLU A 47 -78.78 17.48 45.09
CA GLU A 47 -78.55 18.66 44.24
C GLU A 47 -77.07 19.09 44.23
N ILE A 48 -76.39 19.04 45.37
CA ILE A 48 -74.95 19.31 45.47
C ILE A 48 -74.14 18.27 44.69
N LYS A 49 -74.41 16.97 44.89
CA LYS A 49 -73.75 15.88 44.14
C LYS A 49 -74.00 15.99 42.64
N LEU A 50 -75.22 16.33 42.24
CA LEU A 50 -75.58 16.52 40.84
C LEU A 50 -74.82 17.71 40.22
N THR A 51 -74.61 18.78 40.98
CA THR A 51 -73.86 19.96 40.54
C THR A 51 -72.38 19.63 40.37
N GLU A 52 -71.79 18.87 41.30
CA GLU A 52 -70.41 18.39 41.22
C GLU A 52 -70.21 17.42 40.03
N LEU A 53 -71.13 16.47 39.84
CA LEU A 53 -71.13 15.56 38.69
C LEU A 53 -71.22 16.32 37.36
N LYS A 54 -72.10 17.33 37.27
CA LYS A 54 -72.21 18.18 36.07
C LYS A 54 -70.91 18.92 35.79
N SER A 55 -70.27 19.48 36.83
CA SER A 55 -68.97 20.16 36.69
C SER A 55 -67.88 19.22 36.18
N ASN A 56 -67.77 18.01 36.75
CA ASN A 56 -66.81 17.01 36.31
C ASN A 56 -67.07 16.53 34.88
N LEU A 57 -68.34 16.38 34.49
CA LEU A 57 -68.72 15.97 33.14
C LEU A 57 -68.39 17.05 32.10
N VAL A 58 -68.51 18.33 32.45
CA VAL A 58 -68.05 19.45 31.61
C VAL A 58 -66.53 19.42 31.45
N ALA A 59 -65.78 19.26 32.54
CA ALA A 59 -64.31 19.18 32.49
C ALA A 59 -63.80 18.00 31.64
N ILE A 60 -64.44 16.83 31.77
CA ILE A 60 -64.14 15.65 30.93
C ILE A 60 -64.45 15.95 29.47
N LYS A 61 -65.59 16.57 29.17
CA LYS A 61 -65.99 16.91 27.79
C LYS A 61 -65.01 17.87 27.14
N GLU A 62 -64.53 18.88 27.87
CA GLU A 62 -63.51 19.81 27.38
C GLU A 62 -62.17 19.12 27.12
N THR A 63 -61.74 18.25 28.05
CA THR A 63 -60.51 17.46 27.90
C THR A 63 -60.57 16.55 26.67
N LEU A 64 -61.69 15.84 26.49
CA LEU A 64 -61.90 14.95 25.36
C LEU A 64 -61.95 15.72 24.03
N HIS A 65 -62.51 16.93 24.04
CA HIS A 65 -62.53 17.80 22.87
C HIS A 65 -61.12 18.25 22.47
N MET A 66 -60.28 18.65 23.43
CA MET A 66 -58.88 18.99 23.17
C MET A 66 -58.06 17.80 22.65
N GLU A 67 -58.23 16.61 23.23
CA GLU A 67 -57.54 15.40 22.76
C GLU A 67 -57.97 15.03 21.33
N THR A 68 -59.26 15.18 21.01
CA THR A 68 -59.79 14.92 19.67
C THR A 68 -59.18 15.88 18.64
N GLN A 69 -59.13 17.18 18.93
CA GLN A 69 -58.47 18.16 18.06
C GLN A 69 -56.98 17.87 17.88
N THR A 70 -56.29 17.49 18.96
CA THR A 70 -54.87 17.15 18.90
C THR A 70 -54.60 15.91 18.01
N LEU A 71 -55.50 14.92 18.05
CA LEU A 71 -55.42 13.74 17.20
C LEU A 71 -55.74 14.05 15.74
N GLU A 72 -56.72 14.91 15.46
CA GLU A 72 -57.00 15.38 14.11
C GLU A 72 -55.80 16.12 13.50
N ASP A 73 -55.16 17.01 14.26
CA ASP A 73 -53.95 17.72 13.81
C ASP A 73 -52.78 16.78 13.53
N LYS A 74 -52.57 15.78 14.40
CA LYS A 74 -51.55 14.73 14.16
C LYS A 74 -51.87 13.91 12.92
N ASN A 75 -53.14 13.54 12.71
CA ASN A 75 -53.56 12.77 11.55
C ASN A 75 -53.39 13.56 10.23
N ASN A 76 -53.69 14.87 10.27
CA ASN A 76 -53.46 15.77 9.14
C ASN A 76 -51.96 15.88 8.79
N LYS A 77 -51.09 16.04 9.79
CA LYS A 77 -49.63 16.03 9.59
C LYS A 77 -49.14 14.70 8.99
N LEU A 78 -49.63 13.58 9.50
CA LEU A 78 -49.28 12.25 9.01
C LEU A 78 -49.73 12.02 7.55
N SER A 79 -50.88 12.60 7.17
CA SER A 79 -51.39 12.57 5.79
C SER A 79 -50.48 13.35 4.83
N VAL A 80 -49.99 14.52 5.25
CA VAL A 80 -49.02 15.33 4.48
C VAL A 80 -47.70 14.59 4.31
N GLU A 81 -47.15 13.99 5.37
CA GLU A 81 -45.92 13.19 5.30
C GLU A 81 -46.07 11.96 4.39
N LYS A 82 -47.22 11.28 4.43
CA LYS A 82 -47.51 10.15 3.52
C LYS A 82 -47.56 10.58 2.06
N ASN A 83 -48.06 11.77 1.75
CA ASN A 83 -48.07 12.28 0.38
C ASN A 83 -46.65 12.65 -0.09
N CYS A 84 -45.85 13.29 0.76
CA CYS A 84 -44.43 13.58 0.48
C CYS A 84 -43.63 12.28 0.24
N LEU A 85 -43.89 11.23 1.03
CA LEU A 85 -43.24 9.93 0.84
C LEU A 85 -43.59 9.29 -0.52
N LYS A 86 -44.85 9.41 -0.96
CA LYS A 86 -45.28 8.93 -2.28
C LYS A 86 -44.60 9.69 -3.42
N GLU A 87 -44.48 11.01 -3.30
CA GLU A 87 -43.76 11.84 -4.29
C GLU A 87 -42.28 11.44 -4.38
N LEU A 88 -41.62 11.23 -3.24
CA LEU A 88 -40.23 10.74 -3.17
C LEU A 88 -40.08 9.34 -3.77
N GLU A 89 -41.04 8.43 -3.53
CA GLU A 89 -41.05 7.09 -4.15
C GLU A 89 -41.20 7.16 -5.68
N GLU A 90 -42.02 8.07 -6.21
CA GLU A 90 -42.15 8.28 -7.65
C GLU A 90 -40.88 8.88 -8.27
N GLU A 91 -40.25 9.84 -7.59
CA GLU A 91 -39.01 10.47 -8.04
C GLU A 91 -37.85 9.47 -8.03
N ASN A 92 -37.76 8.63 -6.99
CA ASN A 92 -36.77 7.56 -6.90
C ASN A 92 -36.98 6.51 -8.01
N LYS A 93 -38.22 6.16 -8.35
CA LYS A 93 -38.52 5.29 -9.50
C LYS A 93 -38.07 5.91 -10.83
N LYS A 94 -38.26 7.22 -11.03
CA LYS A 94 -37.78 7.94 -12.23
C LYS A 94 -36.25 7.90 -12.32
N LEU A 95 -35.55 8.21 -11.23
CA LEU A 95 -34.08 8.16 -11.16
C LEU A 95 -33.55 6.75 -11.44
N LEU A 96 -34.17 5.71 -10.90
CA LEU A 96 -33.81 4.31 -11.18
C LEU A 96 -33.99 3.94 -12.66
N GLN A 97 -35.01 4.46 -13.33
CA GLN A 97 -35.18 4.27 -14.78
C GLN A 97 -34.10 5.00 -15.58
N GLU A 98 -33.72 6.21 -15.16
CA GLU A 98 -32.68 7.00 -15.81
C GLU A 98 -31.29 6.36 -15.64
N ILE A 99 -30.97 5.85 -14.45
CA ILE A 99 -29.75 5.07 -14.19
C ILE A 99 -29.71 3.84 -15.11
N LYS A 100 -30.80 3.06 -15.19
CA LYS A 100 -30.87 1.90 -16.09
C LYS A 100 -30.73 2.29 -17.57
N HIS A 101 -31.25 3.45 -17.97
CA HIS A 101 -31.09 3.96 -19.33
C HIS A 101 -29.63 4.35 -19.60
N LEU A 102 -28.98 5.05 -18.68
CA LEU A 102 -27.57 5.43 -18.76
C LEU A 102 -26.64 4.21 -18.75
N GLU A 103 -26.94 3.19 -17.95
CA GLU A 103 -26.22 1.91 -17.94
C GLU A 103 -26.34 1.20 -19.29
N ARG A 104 -27.53 1.16 -19.91
CA ARG A 104 -27.69 0.63 -21.28
C ARG A 104 -26.91 1.43 -22.30
N LYS A 105 -26.93 2.77 -22.21
CA LYS A 105 -26.18 3.65 -23.11
C LYS A 105 -24.67 3.46 -22.93
N HIS A 106 -24.19 3.31 -21.70
CA HIS A 106 -22.80 2.99 -21.37
C HIS A 106 -22.40 1.59 -21.86
N THR A 107 -23.30 0.60 -21.75
CA THR A 107 -23.10 -0.76 -22.25
C THR A 107 -23.05 -0.77 -23.78
N ASN A 108 -23.88 0.02 -24.45
CA ASN A 108 -23.86 0.21 -25.91
C ASN A 108 -22.63 1.01 -26.38
N LEU A 109 -22.11 1.94 -25.58
CA LEU A 109 -20.83 2.61 -25.83
C LEU A 109 -19.64 1.67 -25.64
N LYS A 110 -19.70 0.72 -24.69
CA LYS A 110 -18.73 -0.37 -24.56
C LYS A 110 -18.86 -1.43 -25.65
N SER A 111 -20.03 -1.58 -26.27
CA SER A 111 -20.27 -2.52 -27.39
C SER A 111 -19.90 -1.94 -28.76
N VAL A 112 -19.51 -0.65 -28.83
CA VAL A 112 -18.66 -0.17 -29.92
C VAL A 112 -17.40 -1.02 -29.88
N LYS A 113 -17.30 -1.96 -30.82
CA LYS A 113 -16.14 -2.85 -30.98
C LYS A 113 -14.88 -2.01 -30.80
N PRO A 114 -13.93 -2.40 -29.91
CA PRO A 114 -12.64 -1.75 -29.87
C PRO A 114 -12.12 -1.72 -31.31
N ASN A 115 -11.64 -0.55 -31.73
CA ASN A 115 -11.21 -0.28 -33.09
C ASN A 115 -10.38 -1.47 -33.59
N LEU A 116 -10.66 -2.02 -34.78
CA LEU A 116 -9.99 -3.25 -35.27
C LEU A 116 -8.45 -3.10 -35.21
N GLN A 117 -7.98 -1.87 -35.39
CA GLN A 117 -6.60 -1.43 -35.24
C GLN A 117 -6.05 -1.64 -33.81
N ASP A 118 -6.80 -1.27 -32.77
CA ASP A 118 -6.40 -1.42 -31.36
C ASP A 118 -6.39 -2.89 -30.94
N GLN A 119 -7.34 -3.68 -31.43
CA GLN A 119 -7.36 -5.13 -31.23
C GLN A 119 -6.15 -5.83 -31.86
N GLN A 120 -5.80 -5.46 -33.09
CA GLN A 120 -4.61 -5.97 -33.78
C GLN A 120 -3.31 -5.53 -33.10
N LEU A 121 -3.23 -4.28 -32.63
CA LEU A 121 -2.09 -3.77 -31.86
C LEU A 121 -1.92 -4.48 -30.52
N LEU A 122 -3.02 -4.79 -29.83
CA LEU A 122 -3.00 -5.55 -28.57
C LEU A 122 -2.60 -7.01 -28.78
N GLU A 123 -3.09 -7.69 -29.82
CA GLU A 123 -2.67 -9.05 -30.15
C GLU A 123 -1.19 -9.12 -30.55
N GLN A 124 -0.72 -8.15 -31.34
CA GLN A 124 0.69 -8.04 -31.71
C GLN A 124 1.56 -7.77 -30.48
N GLY A 125 1.11 -6.89 -29.57
CA GLY A 125 1.75 -6.63 -28.28
C GLY A 125 1.83 -7.87 -27.39
N ARG A 126 0.78 -8.69 -27.33
CA ARG A 126 0.75 -9.96 -26.56
C ARG A 126 1.73 -11.00 -27.10
N LYS A 127 1.82 -11.17 -28.43
CA LYS A 127 2.76 -12.09 -29.07
C LYS A 127 4.21 -11.66 -28.84
N GLU A 128 4.50 -10.37 -28.95
CA GLU A 128 5.84 -9.83 -28.65
C GLU A 128 6.18 -9.91 -27.16
N ARG A 129 5.21 -9.65 -26.28
CA ARG A 129 5.35 -9.80 -24.82
C ARG A 129 5.79 -11.22 -24.44
N GLN A 130 5.14 -12.25 -25.00
CA GLN A 130 5.50 -13.65 -24.72
C GLN A 130 6.91 -13.99 -25.20
N LYS A 131 7.35 -13.47 -26.35
CA LYS A 131 8.71 -13.68 -26.88
C LYS A 131 9.80 -13.06 -26.01
N TRP A 132 9.60 -11.81 -25.58
CA TRP A 132 10.61 -11.05 -24.85
C TRP A 132 10.62 -11.35 -23.36
N PHE A 133 9.50 -11.79 -22.79
CA PHE A 133 9.35 -11.99 -21.36
C PHE A 133 10.45 -12.86 -20.75
N LEU A 134 10.57 -14.10 -21.24
CA LEU A 134 11.53 -15.05 -20.68
C LEU A 134 12.96 -14.57 -20.86
N SER A 135 13.30 -14.03 -22.04
CA SER A 135 14.64 -13.53 -22.32
C SER A 135 15.02 -12.35 -21.42
N LEU A 136 14.16 -11.34 -21.26
CA LEU A 136 14.45 -10.18 -20.41
C LEU A 136 14.43 -10.54 -18.91
N LEU A 137 13.60 -11.50 -18.50
CA LEU A 137 13.60 -12.02 -17.13
C LEU A 137 14.92 -12.73 -16.83
N CYS A 138 15.38 -13.61 -17.73
CA CYS A 138 16.68 -14.27 -17.64
C CYS A 138 17.82 -13.24 -17.62
N GLY A 139 17.78 -12.20 -18.46
CA GLY A 139 18.77 -11.12 -18.44
C GLY A 139 18.82 -10.38 -17.10
N THR A 140 17.66 -10.07 -16.53
CA THR A 140 17.55 -9.43 -15.20
C THR A 140 18.04 -10.34 -14.07
N CYS A 141 17.85 -11.65 -14.21
CA CYS A 141 18.46 -12.64 -13.32
C CYS A 141 19.99 -12.65 -13.42
N LEU A 142 20.53 -12.73 -14.63
CA LEU A 142 21.98 -12.85 -14.85
C LEU A 142 22.74 -11.57 -14.48
N ILE A 143 22.19 -10.38 -14.73
CA ILE A 143 22.81 -9.12 -14.30
C ILE A 143 22.89 -9.02 -12.77
N TYR A 144 21.88 -9.46 -12.03
CA TYR A 144 21.94 -9.50 -10.56
C TYR A 144 22.88 -10.61 -10.08
N ALA A 145 22.91 -11.76 -10.74
CA ALA A 145 23.82 -12.83 -10.36
C ALA A 145 25.30 -12.38 -10.50
N THR A 146 25.64 -11.76 -11.62
CA THR A 146 26.98 -11.18 -11.82
C THR A 146 27.25 -10.01 -10.87
N ARG A 147 26.24 -9.20 -10.49
CA ARG A 147 26.39 -8.13 -9.50
C ARG A 147 26.79 -8.66 -8.11
N THR A 148 26.12 -9.71 -7.65
CA THR A 148 26.32 -10.28 -6.31
C THR A 148 27.50 -11.25 -6.25
N SER A 149 28.09 -11.61 -7.39
CA SER A 149 29.27 -12.48 -7.45
C SER A 149 30.47 -11.90 -6.70
N VAL A 150 30.73 -10.59 -6.81
CA VAL A 150 31.88 -9.97 -6.13
C VAL A 150 31.70 -9.99 -4.61
N PRO A 151 30.58 -9.49 -4.02
CA PRO A 151 30.32 -9.65 -2.58
C PRO A 151 30.49 -11.06 -2.03
N LEU A 152 30.01 -12.08 -2.77
CA LEU A 152 30.17 -13.48 -2.39
C LEU A 152 31.65 -13.90 -2.29
N LEU A 153 32.50 -13.42 -3.20
CA LEU A 153 33.87 -13.88 -3.38
C LEU A 153 34.91 -13.04 -2.64
N ILE A 154 34.59 -11.79 -2.28
CA ILE A 154 35.51 -10.89 -1.57
C ILE A 154 36.12 -11.50 -0.30
N PRO A 155 35.40 -12.23 0.57
CA PRO A 155 36.00 -12.78 1.79
C PRO A 155 37.20 -13.68 1.47
N VAL A 156 37.04 -14.59 0.51
CA VAL A 156 38.09 -15.54 0.09
C VAL A 156 39.22 -14.84 -0.69
N ILE A 157 38.86 -13.98 -1.64
CA ILE A 157 39.87 -13.27 -2.46
C ILE A 157 40.71 -12.32 -1.60
N SER A 158 40.08 -11.61 -0.66
CA SER A 158 40.78 -10.67 0.23
C SER A 158 41.80 -11.39 1.11
N GLN A 159 41.49 -12.61 1.57
CA GLN A 159 42.43 -13.45 2.31
C GLN A 159 43.58 -13.96 1.42
N GLU A 160 43.29 -14.43 0.20
CA GLU A 160 44.32 -14.90 -0.74
C GLU A 160 45.28 -13.78 -1.16
N LYS A 161 44.76 -12.55 -1.31
CA LYS A 161 45.51 -11.38 -1.80
C LYS A 161 46.00 -10.44 -0.70
N ASN A 162 45.79 -10.79 0.57
CA ASN A 162 46.10 -9.94 1.72
C ASN A 162 45.54 -8.50 1.61
N TRP A 163 44.33 -8.37 1.05
CA TRP A 163 43.66 -7.08 0.94
C TRP A 163 43.09 -6.64 2.28
N SER A 164 43.27 -5.37 2.62
CA SER A 164 42.67 -4.81 3.81
C SER A 164 41.14 -4.73 3.67
N LYS A 165 40.42 -4.57 4.79
CA LYS A 165 38.97 -4.27 4.75
C LYS A 165 38.69 -2.94 4.04
N SER A 166 39.63 -1.99 4.09
CA SER A 166 39.52 -0.74 3.34
C SER A 166 39.58 -0.98 1.83
N ASP A 167 40.52 -1.82 1.37
CA ASP A 167 40.65 -2.19 -0.05
C ASP A 167 39.42 -2.94 -0.57
N SER A 168 38.92 -3.87 0.23
CA SER A 168 37.67 -4.59 -0.05
C SER A 168 36.49 -3.62 -0.19
N GLY A 169 36.42 -2.59 0.66
CA GLY A 169 35.42 -1.52 0.58
C GLY A 169 35.52 -0.69 -0.69
N ILE A 170 36.73 -0.36 -1.14
CA ILE A 170 36.97 0.34 -2.41
C ILE A 170 36.46 -0.52 -3.59
N ILE A 171 36.81 -1.80 -3.63
CA ILE A 171 36.42 -2.73 -4.70
C ILE A 171 34.90 -2.95 -4.74
N LEU A 172 34.26 -3.08 -3.57
CA LEU A 172 32.81 -3.24 -3.48
C LEU A 172 32.08 -1.96 -3.91
N ALA A 173 32.49 -0.81 -3.39
CA ALA A 173 31.85 0.49 -3.63
C ALA A 173 32.05 1.03 -5.06
N SER A 174 33.20 0.75 -5.69
CA SER A 174 33.55 1.21 -7.04
C SER A 174 32.50 0.87 -8.11
N PHE A 175 31.79 -0.24 -7.97
CA PHE A 175 30.67 -0.60 -8.85
C PHE A 175 29.57 0.47 -8.90
N PHE A 176 29.23 1.07 -7.76
CA PHE A 176 28.13 2.02 -7.66
C PHE A 176 28.43 3.34 -8.39
N TRP A 177 29.71 3.71 -8.53
CA TRP A 177 30.12 4.88 -9.32
C TRP A 177 29.71 4.75 -10.79
N GLY A 178 30.12 3.66 -11.43
CA GLY A 178 29.75 3.41 -12.82
C GLY A 178 28.23 3.29 -12.99
N TYR A 179 27.60 2.55 -12.07
CA TYR A 179 26.15 2.27 -12.10
C TYR A 179 25.29 3.54 -12.04
N THR A 180 25.60 4.46 -11.14
CA THR A 180 24.81 5.69 -10.95
C THR A 180 25.03 6.67 -12.10
N LEU A 181 26.26 6.83 -12.59
CA LEU A 181 26.59 7.75 -13.68
C LEU A 181 25.91 7.35 -15.00
N THR A 182 25.84 6.06 -15.31
CA THR A 182 25.27 5.61 -16.58
C THR A 182 23.75 5.48 -16.57
N GLN A 183 23.09 5.35 -15.41
CA GLN A 183 21.63 5.26 -15.35
C GLN A 183 20.92 6.47 -15.99
N LEU A 184 21.40 7.69 -15.70
CA LEU A 184 20.84 8.92 -16.25
C LEU A 184 21.10 9.03 -17.76
N ALA A 185 22.32 8.72 -18.20
CA ALA A 185 22.70 8.79 -19.62
C ALA A 185 22.01 7.71 -20.47
N SER A 186 21.79 6.52 -19.90
CA SER A 186 21.24 5.36 -20.61
C SER A 186 19.84 5.59 -21.14
N GLY A 187 18.97 6.30 -20.40
CA GLY A 187 17.63 6.63 -20.87
C GLY A 187 17.66 7.40 -22.20
N TYR A 188 18.48 8.45 -22.26
CA TYR A 188 18.65 9.26 -23.47
C TYR A 188 19.26 8.47 -24.63
N ILE A 189 20.28 7.65 -24.36
CA ILE A 189 20.93 6.83 -25.38
C ILE A 189 19.93 5.80 -25.93
N SER A 190 19.15 5.15 -25.06
CA SER A 190 18.14 4.15 -25.43
C SER A 190 17.05 4.72 -26.33
N ASP A 191 16.67 5.98 -26.11
CA ASP A 191 15.68 6.65 -26.93
C ASP A 191 16.24 7.02 -28.33
N LYS A 192 17.56 7.26 -28.45
CA LYS A 192 18.22 7.55 -29.74
C LYS A 192 18.55 6.31 -30.57
N ILE A 193 19.23 5.33 -29.97
CA ILE A 193 19.77 4.17 -30.71
C ILE A 193 18.91 2.90 -30.55
N GLY A 194 17.86 2.98 -29.74
CA GLY A 194 16.90 1.90 -29.46
C GLY A 194 17.31 1.05 -28.27
N GLY A 195 16.42 0.90 -27.28
CA GLY A 195 16.69 0.15 -26.04
C GLY A 195 17.17 -1.28 -26.26
N GLN A 196 16.73 -1.95 -27.32
CA GLN A 196 17.20 -3.30 -27.68
C GLN A 196 18.71 -3.36 -27.97
N ARG A 197 19.27 -2.37 -28.67
CA ARG A 197 20.72 -2.31 -28.94
C ARG A 197 21.51 -1.99 -27.67
N VAL A 198 20.98 -1.08 -26.85
CA VAL A 198 21.63 -0.69 -25.60
C VAL A 198 21.67 -1.86 -24.62
N ILE A 199 20.59 -2.63 -24.48
CA ILE A 199 20.57 -3.86 -23.66
C ILE A 199 21.65 -4.84 -24.16
N TRP A 200 21.79 -5.03 -25.47
CA TRP A 200 22.80 -5.96 -25.99
C TRP A 200 24.24 -5.48 -25.74
N ILE A 201 24.54 -4.18 -25.93
CA ILE A 201 25.87 -3.61 -25.64
C ILE A 201 26.18 -3.71 -24.13
N SER A 202 25.21 -3.33 -23.31
CA SER A 202 25.25 -3.44 -21.86
C SER A 202 25.55 -4.88 -21.43
N ALA A 203 24.80 -5.83 -21.99
CA ALA A 203 24.93 -7.25 -21.73
C ALA A 203 26.30 -7.81 -22.08
N LEU A 204 26.79 -7.49 -23.27
CA LEU A 204 28.12 -7.92 -23.71
C LEU A 204 29.21 -7.36 -22.78
N GLY A 205 29.11 -6.07 -22.45
CA GLY A 205 30.06 -5.39 -21.58
C GLY A 205 30.14 -6.01 -20.19
N TRP A 206 29.01 -6.10 -19.46
CA TRP A 206 29.03 -6.64 -18.08
C TRP A 206 29.41 -8.12 -18.06
N SER A 207 28.99 -8.90 -19.07
CA SER A 207 29.27 -10.34 -19.14
C SER A 207 30.75 -10.60 -19.39
N ALA A 208 31.35 -9.88 -20.34
CA ALA A 208 32.77 -9.97 -20.63
C ALA A 208 33.62 -9.52 -19.45
N THR A 209 33.28 -8.39 -18.81
CA THR A 209 34.03 -7.91 -17.63
C THR A 209 33.91 -8.85 -16.44
N THR A 210 32.78 -9.55 -16.28
CA THR A 210 32.61 -10.53 -15.19
C THR A 210 33.41 -11.80 -15.48
N PHE A 211 33.38 -12.28 -16.73
CA PHE A 211 34.13 -13.47 -17.15
C PHE A 211 35.65 -13.28 -17.02
N LEU A 212 36.15 -12.09 -17.39
CA LEU A 212 37.58 -11.74 -17.37
C LEU A 212 38.07 -11.20 -16.01
N MET A 213 37.19 -11.10 -15.02
CA MET A 213 37.54 -10.60 -13.69
C MET A 213 38.68 -11.39 -13.03
N PRO A 214 38.75 -12.74 -13.13
CA PRO A 214 39.86 -13.49 -12.53
C PRO A 214 41.23 -13.13 -13.08
N GLU A 215 41.34 -12.93 -14.39
CA GLU A 215 42.57 -12.52 -15.03
C GLU A 215 43.00 -11.14 -14.51
N VAL A 216 42.07 -10.18 -14.39
CA VAL A 216 42.36 -8.86 -13.80
C VAL A 216 42.87 -8.99 -12.35
N ILE A 217 42.24 -9.84 -11.54
CA ILE A 217 42.67 -10.03 -10.15
C ILE A 217 44.04 -10.70 -10.08
N GLN A 218 44.28 -11.76 -10.87
CA GLN A 218 45.53 -12.53 -10.83
C GLN A 218 46.73 -11.79 -11.42
N PHE A 219 46.58 -11.16 -12.59
CA PHE A 219 47.70 -10.53 -13.30
C PHE A 219 48.29 -9.34 -12.56
N PHE A 220 47.50 -8.66 -11.73
CA PHE A 220 47.92 -7.42 -11.09
C PHE A 220 48.19 -7.54 -9.60
N SER A 221 48.13 -8.74 -9.00
CA SER A 221 48.21 -9.01 -7.55
C SER A 221 49.50 -8.62 -6.80
N GLY A 222 50.48 -7.97 -7.44
CA GLY A 222 51.81 -7.73 -6.85
C GLY A 222 51.93 -6.52 -5.92
N ASP A 223 51.19 -5.43 -6.16
CA ASP A 223 51.34 -4.14 -5.47
C ASP A 223 50.00 -3.41 -5.26
N GLY A 224 49.99 -2.29 -4.51
CA GLY A 224 48.81 -1.44 -4.29
C GLY A 224 48.12 -0.93 -5.58
N THR A 225 48.81 -0.99 -6.73
CA THR A 225 48.26 -0.75 -8.07
C THR A 225 47.18 -1.76 -8.47
N SER A 226 47.14 -2.94 -7.83
CA SER A 226 46.18 -4.03 -8.05
C SER A 226 44.74 -3.64 -7.72
N VAL A 227 44.52 -3.04 -6.54
CA VAL A 227 43.20 -2.69 -6.01
C VAL A 227 42.55 -1.62 -6.89
N LEU A 228 43.32 -0.62 -7.33
CA LEU A 228 42.83 0.44 -8.20
C LEU A 228 42.38 -0.11 -9.57
N LEU A 229 43.14 -1.03 -10.17
CA LEU A 229 42.77 -1.63 -11.44
C LEU A 229 41.49 -2.49 -11.33
N VAL A 230 41.38 -3.30 -10.27
CA VAL A 230 40.16 -4.05 -9.98
C VAL A 230 38.99 -3.09 -9.78
N ALA A 231 39.19 -1.99 -9.06
CA ALA A 231 38.17 -0.95 -8.87
C ALA A 231 37.75 -0.30 -10.20
N VAL A 232 38.69 0.00 -11.10
CA VAL A 232 38.37 0.54 -12.45
C VAL A 232 37.55 -0.45 -13.26
N VAL A 233 37.91 -1.73 -13.28
CA VAL A 233 37.13 -2.76 -13.99
C VAL A 233 35.74 -2.91 -13.36
N ARG A 234 35.63 -2.76 -12.03
CA ARG A 234 34.34 -2.75 -11.33
C ARG A 234 33.50 -1.52 -11.66
N VAL A 235 34.09 -0.33 -11.83
CA VAL A 235 33.41 0.86 -12.35
C VAL A 235 32.88 0.58 -13.76
N ILE A 236 33.69 0.00 -14.65
CA ILE A 236 33.28 -0.35 -16.02
C ILE A 236 32.12 -1.36 -16.00
N ASN A 237 32.22 -2.40 -15.16
CA ASN A 237 31.14 -3.38 -14.98
C ASN A 237 29.86 -2.70 -14.47
N GLY A 238 29.96 -1.82 -13.48
CA GLY A 238 28.84 -1.01 -12.98
C GLY A 238 28.23 -0.12 -14.04
N ALA A 239 29.05 0.53 -14.85
CA ALA A 239 28.63 1.39 -15.96
C ALA A 239 27.80 0.60 -16.98
N PHE A 240 28.26 -0.57 -17.41
CA PHE A 240 27.48 -1.43 -18.30
C PHE A 240 26.18 -1.90 -17.63
N GLN A 241 26.21 -2.35 -16.38
CA GLN A 241 25.00 -2.77 -15.68
C GLN A 241 23.98 -1.64 -15.48
N GLY A 242 24.42 -0.40 -15.29
CA GLY A 242 23.57 0.77 -15.11
C GLY A 242 22.74 1.11 -16.34
N MET A 243 23.13 0.59 -17.51
CA MET A 243 22.39 0.81 -18.74
C MET A 243 21.15 -0.09 -18.88
N HIS A 244 21.11 -1.25 -18.22
CA HIS A 244 20.09 -2.29 -18.44
C HIS A 244 18.66 -1.84 -18.13
N PHE A 245 18.40 -1.35 -16.90
CA PHE A 245 17.04 -1.00 -16.47
C PHE A 245 16.42 0.15 -17.27
N PRO A 246 17.09 1.30 -17.51
CA PRO A 246 16.56 2.35 -18.36
C PRO A 246 16.28 1.87 -19.79
N SER A 247 17.17 1.05 -20.36
CA SER A 247 17.00 0.50 -21.71
C SER A 247 15.81 -0.48 -21.80
N MET A 248 15.61 -1.28 -20.76
CA MET A 248 14.46 -2.19 -20.63
C MET A 248 13.15 -1.41 -20.53
N ILE A 249 13.10 -0.33 -19.75
CA ILE A 249 11.93 0.57 -19.68
C ILE A 249 11.65 1.20 -21.05
N SER A 250 12.68 1.71 -21.74
CA SER A 250 12.53 2.31 -23.07
C SER A 250 11.99 1.28 -24.08
N LEU A 251 12.54 0.06 -24.10
CA LEU A 251 12.04 -1.04 -24.95
C LEU A 251 10.57 -1.38 -24.66
N ILE A 252 10.20 -1.51 -23.39
CA ILE A 252 8.83 -1.78 -22.95
C ILE A 252 7.88 -0.65 -23.39
N SER A 253 8.32 0.59 -23.22
CA SER A 253 7.51 1.77 -23.57
C SER A 253 7.21 1.87 -25.07
N GLN A 254 8.11 1.37 -25.92
CA GLN A 254 7.97 1.37 -27.38
C GLN A 254 7.13 0.20 -27.90
N ARG A 255 7.08 -0.93 -27.16
CA ARG A 255 6.50 -2.21 -27.63
C ARG A 255 5.17 -2.58 -26.97
N LEU A 256 4.88 -2.08 -25.76
CA LEU A 256 3.68 -2.44 -24.98
C LEU A 256 2.69 -1.27 -24.82
N HIS A 257 1.42 -1.62 -24.70
CA HIS A 257 0.34 -0.68 -24.41
C HIS A 257 0.46 -0.10 -23.00
N LYS A 258 0.09 1.18 -22.79
CA LYS A 258 0.30 1.93 -21.54
C LYS A 258 -0.17 1.17 -20.28
N ALA A 259 -1.32 0.52 -20.34
CA ALA A 259 -1.91 -0.21 -19.22
C ALA A 259 -1.11 -1.44 -18.76
N GLU A 260 -0.35 -2.09 -19.66
CA GLU A 260 0.37 -3.33 -19.34
C GLU A 260 1.83 -3.10 -18.92
N ARG A 261 2.37 -1.89 -19.12
CA ARG A 261 3.81 -1.58 -18.93
C ARG A 261 4.29 -1.79 -17.51
N ALA A 262 3.54 -1.27 -16.53
CA ALA A 262 3.94 -1.31 -15.13
C ALA A 262 3.99 -2.76 -14.61
N SER A 263 2.93 -3.54 -14.86
CA SER A 263 2.87 -4.95 -14.46
C SER A 263 3.98 -5.78 -15.13
N PHE A 264 4.21 -5.57 -16.43
CA PHE A 264 5.25 -6.28 -17.15
C PHE A 264 6.66 -5.92 -16.64
N PHE A 265 6.92 -4.64 -16.39
CA PHE A 265 8.19 -4.19 -15.81
C PHE A 265 8.42 -4.79 -14.42
N SER A 266 7.43 -4.73 -13.52
CA SER A 266 7.54 -5.34 -12.19
C SER A 266 7.88 -6.83 -12.26
N LEU A 267 7.23 -7.56 -13.16
CA LEU A 267 7.48 -8.99 -13.36
C LEU A 267 8.91 -9.25 -13.87
N LEU A 268 9.42 -8.43 -14.80
CA LEU A 268 10.82 -8.53 -15.24
C LEU A 268 11.81 -8.20 -14.14
N THR A 269 11.55 -7.15 -13.34
CA THR A 269 12.41 -6.75 -12.23
C THR A 269 12.48 -7.81 -11.12
N SER A 270 11.49 -8.69 -10.99
CA SER A 270 11.54 -9.84 -10.07
C SER A 270 12.72 -10.78 -10.35
N GLY A 271 13.25 -10.77 -11.58
CA GLY A 271 14.48 -11.47 -11.93
C GLY A 271 15.67 -11.08 -11.06
N SER A 272 15.71 -9.86 -10.50
CA SER A 272 16.77 -9.44 -9.58
C SER A 272 16.90 -10.35 -8.36
N ALA A 273 15.78 -10.71 -7.72
CA ALA A 273 15.76 -11.64 -6.59
C ALA A 273 16.24 -13.03 -7.02
N LEU A 274 15.79 -13.52 -8.19
CA LEU A 274 16.26 -14.79 -8.74
C LEU A 274 17.78 -14.80 -9.00
N GLY A 275 18.34 -13.67 -9.44
CA GLY A 275 19.78 -13.53 -9.68
C GLY A 275 20.62 -13.60 -8.41
N THR A 276 20.17 -12.90 -7.36
CA THR A 276 20.81 -12.98 -6.03
C THR A 276 20.76 -14.41 -5.50
N LEU A 277 19.61 -15.08 -5.62
CA LEU A 277 19.46 -16.48 -5.22
C LEU A 277 20.29 -17.44 -6.07
N LEU A 278 20.41 -17.19 -7.38
CA LEU A 278 21.28 -17.98 -8.24
C LEU A 278 22.74 -17.90 -7.78
N THR A 279 23.20 -16.71 -7.38
CA THR A 279 24.55 -16.55 -6.83
C THR A 279 24.67 -17.21 -5.46
N GLY A 280 23.69 -17.03 -4.59
CA GLY A 280 23.69 -17.66 -3.27
C GLY A 280 23.71 -19.18 -3.32
N SER A 281 23.02 -19.79 -4.30
CA SER A 281 22.98 -21.23 -4.49
C SER A 281 24.16 -21.74 -5.33
N LEU A 282 24.12 -21.53 -6.65
CA LEU A 282 25.14 -22.01 -7.59
C LEU A 282 26.51 -21.40 -7.30
N GLY A 283 26.58 -20.11 -6.99
CA GLY A 283 27.84 -19.44 -6.67
C GLY A 283 28.49 -20.00 -5.40
N SER A 284 27.74 -20.19 -4.31
CA SER A 284 28.28 -20.81 -3.09
C SER A 284 28.67 -22.26 -3.31
N TYR A 285 27.87 -23.04 -4.04
CA TYR A 285 28.19 -24.43 -4.39
C TYR A 285 29.50 -24.53 -5.18
N LEU A 286 29.66 -23.69 -6.21
CA LEU A 286 30.88 -23.66 -7.02
C LEU A 286 32.09 -23.17 -6.20
N LEU A 287 31.90 -22.22 -5.28
CA LEU A 287 32.97 -21.75 -4.39
C LEU A 287 33.45 -22.84 -3.43
N GLU A 288 32.54 -23.62 -2.86
CA GLU A 288 32.85 -24.68 -1.88
C GLU A 288 33.51 -25.90 -2.53
N ASN A 289 33.10 -26.27 -3.75
CA ASN A 289 33.62 -27.46 -4.45
C ASN A 289 34.80 -27.17 -5.39
N TYR A 290 34.98 -25.92 -5.80
CA TYR A 290 36.02 -25.52 -6.75
C TYR A 290 36.79 -24.31 -6.22
N ASN A 291 36.68 -23.15 -6.88
CA ASN A 291 37.38 -21.93 -6.53
C ASN A 291 36.61 -20.69 -7.02
N TRP A 292 37.04 -19.53 -6.54
CA TRP A 292 36.41 -18.25 -6.90
C TRP A 292 36.51 -17.91 -8.39
N ILE A 293 37.54 -18.40 -9.09
CA ILE A 293 37.72 -18.23 -10.55
C ILE A 293 36.56 -18.91 -11.30
N THR A 294 36.21 -20.12 -10.89
CA THR A 294 35.14 -20.93 -11.49
C THR A 294 33.79 -20.25 -11.36
N VAL A 295 33.54 -19.56 -10.24
CA VAL A 295 32.30 -18.80 -10.01
C VAL A 295 32.18 -17.64 -11.01
N PHE A 296 33.22 -16.83 -11.17
CA PHE A 296 33.23 -15.74 -12.16
C PHE A 296 33.05 -16.26 -13.58
N ARG A 297 33.78 -17.32 -13.96
CA ARG A 297 33.71 -17.92 -15.29
C ARG A 297 32.33 -18.53 -15.56
N ALA A 298 31.73 -19.22 -14.62
CA ALA A 298 30.41 -19.82 -14.78
C ALA A 298 29.33 -18.75 -14.97
N LEU A 299 29.23 -17.79 -14.03
CA LEU A 299 28.22 -16.72 -14.10
C LEU A 299 28.44 -15.80 -15.32
N GLY A 300 29.70 -15.46 -15.62
CA GLY A 300 30.06 -14.71 -16.82
C GLY A 300 29.71 -15.44 -18.11
N SER A 301 29.98 -16.75 -18.20
CA SER A 301 29.64 -17.57 -19.37
C SER A 301 28.14 -17.73 -19.57
N MET A 302 27.37 -17.94 -18.49
CA MET A 302 25.91 -17.96 -18.56
C MET A 302 25.35 -16.64 -19.11
N SER A 303 25.93 -15.52 -18.68
CA SER A 303 25.57 -14.18 -19.14
C SER A 303 25.99 -13.93 -20.60
N LEU A 304 27.17 -14.39 -21.02
CA LEU A 304 27.62 -14.34 -22.42
C LEU A 304 26.74 -15.21 -23.33
N ALA A 305 26.40 -16.42 -22.90
CA ALA A 305 25.51 -17.32 -23.63
C ALA A 305 24.14 -16.67 -23.82
N TRP A 306 23.57 -16.08 -22.76
CA TRP A 306 22.33 -15.31 -22.88
C TRP A 306 22.47 -14.11 -23.83
N THR A 307 23.59 -13.38 -23.77
CA THR A 307 23.86 -12.24 -24.67
C THR A 307 23.93 -12.68 -26.14
N ALA A 308 24.52 -13.85 -26.42
CA ALA A 308 24.55 -14.44 -27.76
C ALA A 308 23.15 -14.86 -28.22
N LEU A 309 22.36 -15.50 -27.36
CA LEU A 309 20.95 -15.84 -27.66
C LEU A 309 20.11 -14.58 -27.92
N LEU A 310 20.32 -13.53 -27.12
CA LEU A 310 19.70 -12.23 -27.33
C LEU A 310 20.07 -11.67 -28.70
N SER A 311 21.34 -11.74 -29.11
CA SER A 311 21.79 -11.28 -30.43
C SER A 311 21.07 -12.00 -31.57
N TYR A 312 20.93 -13.33 -31.47
CA TYR A 312 20.28 -14.17 -32.47
C TYR A 312 18.80 -13.83 -32.64
N HIS A 313 18.07 -13.66 -31.52
CA HIS A 313 16.67 -13.24 -31.56
C HIS A 313 16.49 -11.78 -31.99
N SER A 314 17.42 -10.91 -31.60
CA SER A 314 17.39 -9.46 -31.84
C SER A 314 17.68 -9.10 -33.29
N LEU A 315 18.65 -9.77 -33.93
CA LEU A 315 19.03 -9.58 -35.34
C LEU A 315 17.93 -10.01 -36.33
N SER A 316 17.08 -10.97 -35.94
CA SER A 316 15.92 -11.41 -36.72
C SER A 316 14.81 -10.35 -36.82
N LEU A 317 14.76 -9.39 -35.88
CA LEU A 317 13.67 -8.40 -35.75
C LEU A 317 13.91 -7.06 -36.45
N LYS A 318 14.69 -7.04 -37.55
CA LYS A 318 14.97 -5.82 -38.36
C LYS A 318 13.74 -5.13 -39.00
N LYS A 319 12.50 -5.58 -38.76
CA LYS A 319 11.28 -4.99 -39.36
C LYS A 319 10.58 -3.98 -38.44
N LYS A 320 10.50 -2.74 -38.97
CA LYS A 320 9.69 -1.58 -38.54
C LYS A 320 9.62 -1.33 -37.03
N THR A 321 10.56 -0.53 -36.54
CA THR A 321 10.33 0.31 -35.35
C THR A 321 9.20 1.27 -35.71
N VAL A 322 7.98 0.95 -35.30
CA VAL A 322 6.92 1.94 -35.24
C VAL A 322 7.36 2.92 -34.16
N SER A 323 7.98 4.02 -34.58
CA SER A 323 8.24 5.17 -33.72
C SER A 323 6.88 5.72 -33.29
N THR A 324 6.32 5.16 -32.23
CA THR A 324 5.35 5.88 -31.44
C THR A 324 6.14 6.97 -30.74
N LYS A 325 6.29 8.13 -31.40
CA LYS A 325 6.58 9.38 -30.71
C LYS A 325 5.64 9.42 -29.51
N SER A 326 6.18 9.26 -28.30
CA SER A 326 5.36 9.24 -27.10
C SER A 326 4.69 10.61 -26.96
N THR A 327 3.43 10.68 -27.34
CA THR A 327 2.53 11.77 -27.03
C THR A 327 2.24 11.72 -25.52
N SER A 328 3.06 12.44 -24.76
CA SER A 328 2.66 13.09 -23.51
C SER A 328 3.59 14.28 -23.28
N GLY A 329 3.23 15.42 -23.90
CA GLY A 329 3.91 16.70 -23.79
C GLY A 329 3.68 17.40 -22.45
N TYR A 330 3.87 16.71 -21.33
CA TYR A 330 3.90 17.36 -20.01
C TYR A 330 5.35 17.39 -19.54
N ARG A 331 5.97 18.56 -19.57
CA ARG A 331 7.27 18.78 -18.91
C ARG A 331 7.04 18.64 -17.40
N LEU A 332 7.84 17.82 -16.74
CA LEU A 332 7.84 17.71 -15.28
C LEU A 332 8.12 19.11 -14.70
N PRO A 333 7.25 19.68 -13.84
CA PRO A 333 7.55 20.92 -13.15
C PRO A 333 8.58 20.66 -12.03
N VAL A 334 9.84 20.44 -12.42
CA VAL A 334 10.94 20.02 -11.53
C VAL A 334 11.09 20.96 -10.34
N PHE A 335 11.09 22.28 -10.56
CA PHE A 335 11.22 23.24 -9.46
C PHE A 335 10.07 23.13 -8.46
N LYS A 336 8.82 22.97 -8.93
CA LYS A 336 7.68 22.78 -8.04
C LYS A 336 7.84 21.50 -7.22
N LEU A 337 8.27 20.40 -7.84
CA LEU A 337 8.52 19.12 -7.16
C LEU A 337 9.62 19.25 -6.09
N LEU A 338 10.75 19.88 -6.44
CA LEU A 338 11.89 20.07 -5.54
C LEU A 338 11.57 21.01 -4.37
N SER A 339 10.54 21.84 -4.46
CA SER A 339 10.09 22.66 -3.33
C SER A 339 9.18 21.93 -2.34
N GLN A 340 8.74 20.70 -2.63
CA GLN A 340 7.77 19.98 -1.78
C GLN A 340 8.46 19.10 -0.73
N PRO A 341 8.16 19.26 0.58
CA PRO A 341 8.69 18.40 1.63
C PRO A 341 8.37 16.90 1.46
N PRO A 342 7.15 16.49 1.03
CA PRO A 342 6.85 15.07 0.80
C PRO A 342 7.74 14.38 -0.22
N PHE A 343 8.21 15.12 -1.24
CA PHE A 343 9.15 14.59 -2.21
C PHE A 343 10.51 14.28 -1.56
N TRP A 344 11.08 15.22 -0.82
CA TRP A 344 12.36 15.01 -0.12
C TRP A 344 12.29 13.94 0.96
N SER A 345 11.17 13.88 1.68
CA SER A 345 10.88 12.81 2.63
C SER A 345 10.94 11.42 1.97
N CYS A 346 10.33 11.28 0.79
CA CYS A 346 10.37 10.07 -0.02
C CYS A 346 11.80 9.74 -0.48
N VAL A 347 12.55 10.74 -0.96
CA VAL A 347 13.94 10.58 -1.42
C VAL A 347 14.87 10.15 -0.29
N ILE A 348 14.83 10.85 0.86
CA ILE A 348 15.70 10.56 2.01
C ILE A 348 15.35 9.21 2.61
N GLY A 349 14.06 8.90 2.81
CA GLY A 349 13.64 7.59 3.31
C GLY A 349 14.06 6.44 2.40
N HIS A 350 13.97 6.61 1.08
CA HIS A 350 14.48 5.62 0.12
C HIS A 350 16.00 5.48 0.18
N ALA A 351 16.73 6.60 0.28
CA ALA A 351 18.18 6.58 0.39
C ALA A 351 18.66 5.88 1.66
N CYS A 352 18.03 6.13 2.82
CA CYS A 352 18.35 5.44 4.07
C CYS A 352 18.14 3.92 3.95
N GLN A 353 16.98 3.48 3.44
CA GLN A 353 16.72 2.05 3.27
C GLN A 353 17.68 1.42 2.24
N ASN A 354 18.01 2.10 1.15
CA ASN A 354 18.99 1.63 0.18
C ASN A 354 20.41 1.55 0.77
N ASN A 355 20.77 2.43 1.72
CA ASN A 355 22.04 2.31 2.45
C ASN A 355 22.12 0.97 3.18
N CYS A 356 21.10 0.66 4.00
CA CYS A 356 20.99 -0.61 4.71
C CYS A 356 21.06 -1.80 3.74
N PHE A 357 20.27 -1.75 2.67
CA PHE A 357 20.21 -2.80 1.65
C PHE A 357 21.56 -3.03 0.95
N PHE A 358 22.22 -1.98 0.45
CA PHE A 358 23.46 -2.12 -0.32
C PHE A 358 24.67 -2.46 0.54
N VAL A 359 24.73 -1.95 1.77
CA VAL A 359 25.79 -2.34 2.72
C VAL A 359 25.67 -3.82 3.03
N LEU A 360 24.48 -4.33 3.35
CA LEU A 360 24.28 -5.75 3.61
C LEU A 360 24.46 -6.61 2.35
N LEU A 361 24.02 -6.15 1.17
CA LEU A 361 24.30 -6.82 -0.10
C LEU A 361 25.80 -7.02 -0.33
N SER A 362 26.63 -6.06 0.09
CA SER A 362 28.07 -6.05 -0.17
C SER A 362 28.89 -6.76 0.91
N TRP A 363 28.50 -6.61 2.17
CA TRP A 363 29.32 -7.02 3.32
C TRP A 363 28.79 -8.24 4.07
N MET A 364 27.54 -8.66 3.85
CA MET A 364 26.95 -9.81 4.56
C MET A 364 27.77 -11.11 4.42
N PRO A 365 28.28 -11.50 3.23
CA PRO A 365 29.12 -12.69 3.12
C PRO A 365 30.41 -12.57 3.96
N THR A 366 30.98 -11.36 4.03
CA THR A 366 32.19 -11.08 4.82
C THR A 366 31.90 -11.14 6.32
N TYR A 367 30.74 -10.63 6.77
CA TYR A 367 30.33 -10.71 8.18
C TYR A 367 30.28 -12.16 8.67
N PHE A 368 29.65 -13.05 7.92
CA PHE A 368 29.61 -14.46 8.31
C PHE A 368 30.96 -15.15 8.17
N HIS A 369 31.76 -14.81 7.17
CA HIS A 369 33.11 -15.34 7.06
C HIS A 369 33.98 -14.97 8.28
N ASP A 370 33.89 -13.72 8.76
CA ASP A 370 34.69 -13.23 9.87
C ASP A 370 34.22 -13.79 11.24
N ASN A 371 32.91 -13.93 11.46
CA ASN A 371 32.36 -14.32 12.78
C ASN A 371 31.95 -15.80 12.87
N PHE A 372 31.64 -16.44 11.75
CA PHE A 372 31.09 -17.79 11.66
C PHE A 372 31.75 -18.58 10.51
N PRO A 373 33.08 -18.80 10.53
CA PRO A 373 33.81 -19.39 9.40
C PRO A 373 33.35 -20.82 9.03
N GLY A 374 32.70 -21.55 9.95
CA GLY A 374 32.11 -22.86 9.68
C GLY A 374 30.71 -22.83 9.04
N ALA A 375 30.14 -21.65 8.80
CA ALA A 375 28.81 -21.52 8.21
C ALA A 375 28.80 -21.95 6.73
N LYS A 376 27.77 -22.69 6.34
CA LYS A 376 27.58 -23.08 4.93
C LYS A 376 27.24 -21.86 4.09
N GLY A 377 28.06 -21.56 3.09
CA GLY A 377 27.92 -20.37 2.25
C GLY A 377 26.54 -20.24 1.59
N TRP A 378 25.95 -21.35 1.13
CA TRP A 378 24.63 -21.30 0.49
C TRP A 378 23.51 -20.89 1.46
N ILE A 379 23.61 -21.23 2.75
CA ILE A 379 22.64 -20.84 3.78
C ILE A 379 22.71 -19.32 3.98
N VAL A 380 23.92 -18.82 4.21
CA VAL A 380 24.22 -17.39 4.40
C VAL A 380 23.74 -16.54 3.22
N ASN A 381 23.95 -17.01 2.00
CA ASN A 381 23.70 -16.22 0.80
C ASN A 381 22.30 -16.45 0.18
N MET A 382 21.49 -17.37 0.72
CA MET A 382 20.12 -17.62 0.25
C MET A 382 19.07 -17.18 1.26
N VAL A 383 19.18 -17.64 2.51
CA VAL A 383 18.10 -17.55 3.50
C VAL A 383 17.69 -16.11 3.77
N PRO A 384 18.61 -15.16 4.03
CA PRO A 384 18.24 -13.77 4.21
C PRO A 384 17.51 -13.18 3.00
N TRP A 385 17.94 -13.51 1.78
CA TRP A 385 17.33 -12.99 0.56
C TRP A 385 15.96 -13.59 0.23
N LEU A 386 15.73 -14.87 0.59
CA LEU A 386 14.42 -15.51 0.44
C LEU A 386 13.34 -14.85 1.31
N SER A 387 13.72 -14.32 2.47
CA SER A 387 12.78 -13.69 3.42
C SER A 387 12.06 -12.46 2.84
N ILE A 388 12.62 -11.81 1.82
CA ILE A 388 11.99 -10.64 1.19
C ILE A 388 10.65 -10.97 0.53
N LEU A 389 10.49 -12.19 0.02
CA LEU A 389 9.29 -12.64 -0.70
C LEU A 389 8.06 -12.68 0.23
N PRO A 390 8.03 -13.48 1.32
CA PRO A 390 6.89 -13.52 2.22
C PRO A 390 6.62 -12.15 2.86
N CYS A 391 7.64 -11.39 3.23
CA CYS A 391 7.47 -10.06 3.79
C CYS A 391 6.90 -9.04 2.79
N THR A 392 7.17 -9.19 1.49
CA THR A 392 6.54 -8.36 0.45
C THR A 392 5.05 -8.66 0.33
N PHE A 393 4.65 -9.92 0.39
CA PHE A 393 3.23 -10.30 0.39
C PHE A 393 2.52 -9.84 1.67
N LEU A 394 3.17 -9.98 2.82
CA LEU A 394 2.66 -9.51 4.09
C LEU A 394 2.49 -7.98 4.11
N GLY A 395 3.50 -7.24 3.62
CA GLY A 395 3.43 -5.79 3.48
C GLY A 395 2.29 -5.34 2.57
N LYS A 396 2.04 -6.08 1.48
CA LYS A 396 0.89 -5.83 0.60
C LYS A 396 -0.45 -6.08 1.31
N ALA A 397 -0.61 -7.24 1.96
CA ALA A 397 -1.84 -7.59 2.68
C ALA A 397 -2.15 -6.59 3.79
N LEU A 398 -1.14 -6.19 4.58
CA LEU A 398 -1.29 -5.16 5.60
C LEU A 398 -1.63 -3.79 5.00
N SER A 399 -1.02 -3.43 3.86
CA SER A 399 -1.36 -2.19 3.17
C SER A 399 -2.84 -2.17 2.75
N GLU A 400 -3.35 -3.28 2.21
CA GLU A 400 -4.76 -3.41 1.81
C GLU A 400 -5.70 -3.31 3.00
N ILE A 401 -5.38 -3.98 4.12
CA ILE A 401 -6.16 -3.93 5.36
C ILE A 401 -6.20 -2.51 5.94
N ILE A 402 -5.05 -1.85 6.09
CA ILE A 402 -4.99 -0.49 6.67
C ILE A 402 -5.74 0.51 5.78
N ARG A 403 -5.63 0.36 4.45
CA ARG A 403 -6.30 1.26 3.49
C ARG A 403 -7.83 1.14 3.49
N THR A 404 -8.41 0.11 4.13
CA THR A 404 -9.88 0.03 4.30
C THR A 404 -10.41 1.15 5.20
N ASN A 405 -9.65 1.55 6.21
CA ASN A 405 -10.09 2.49 7.25
C ASN A 405 -9.26 3.79 7.31
N PHE A 406 -8.11 3.85 6.63
CA PHE A 406 -7.17 4.97 6.71
C PHE A 406 -6.76 5.49 5.33
N SER A 407 -6.29 6.74 5.29
CA SER A 407 -5.80 7.38 4.06
C SER A 407 -4.52 6.73 3.54
N VAL A 408 -4.23 6.91 2.25
CA VAL A 408 -3.00 6.41 1.60
C VAL A 408 -1.75 6.89 2.35
N THR A 409 -1.73 8.16 2.78
CA THR A 409 -0.63 8.72 3.58
C THR A 409 -0.38 7.92 4.86
N VAL A 410 -1.44 7.62 5.63
CA VAL A 410 -1.33 6.84 6.87
C VAL A 410 -0.87 5.43 6.56
N THR A 411 -1.43 4.78 5.53
CA THR A 411 -0.98 3.45 5.10
C THR A 411 0.51 3.42 4.78
N ARG A 412 0.99 4.35 3.96
CA ARG A 412 2.42 4.41 3.57
C ARG A 412 3.33 4.65 4.77
N LYS A 413 2.97 5.60 5.65
CA LYS A 413 3.73 5.88 6.87
C LYS A 413 3.81 4.67 7.79
N THR A 414 2.69 4.01 8.06
CA THR A 414 2.65 2.83 8.93
C THR A 414 3.50 1.69 8.38
N ILE A 415 3.33 1.34 7.10
CA ILE A 415 4.07 0.23 6.47
C ILE A 415 5.57 0.53 6.42
N GLN A 416 5.96 1.77 6.11
CA GLN A 416 7.38 2.15 6.13
C GLN A 416 7.96 2.17 7.56
N THR A 417 7.15 2.54 8.56
CA THR A 417 7.58 2.50 9.97
C THR A 417 7.83 1.07 10.41
N ILE A 418 6.98 0.12 10.03
CA ILE A 418 7.20 -1.31 10.27
C ILE A 418 8.54 -1.76 9.66
N CYS A 419 8.82 -1.37 8.41
CA CYS A 419 10.11 -1.64 7.76
C CYS A 419 11.29 -1.16 8.63
N PHE A 420 11.32 0.12 8.97
CA PHE A 420 12.45 0.70 9.71
C PHE A 420 12.56 0.15 11.14
N VAL A 421 11.45 -0.05 11.86
CA VAL A 421 11.49 -0.61 13.22
C VAL A 421 12.06 -2.02 13.22
N ILE A 422 11.66 -2.87 12.27
CA ILE A 422 12.23 -4.22 12.11
C ILE A 422 13.73 -4.14 11.83
N GLN A 423 14.15 -3.28 10.89
CA GLN A 423 15.56 -3.13 10.52
C GLN A 423 16.41 -2.60 11.67
N ILE A 424 16.02 -1.48 12.29
CA ILE A 424 16.72 -0.84 13.40
C ILE A 424 16.82 -1.80 14.59
N GLY A 425 15.71 -2.42 14.99
CA GLY A 425 15.68 -3.36 16.11
C GLY A 425 16.60 -4.56 15.88
N SER A 426 16.53 -5.14 14.67
CA SER A 426 17.37 -6.29 14.30
C SER A 426 18.85 -5.91 14.17
N LEU A 427 19.18 -4.72 13.63
CA LEU A 427 20.56 -4.22 13.55
C LEU A 427 21.16 -3.98 14.93
N ILE A 428 20.42 -3.36 15.84
CA ILE A 428 20.88 -3.13 17.23
C ILE A 428 21.08 -4.47 17.92
N PHE A 429 20.14 -5.42 17.76
CA PHE A 429 20.27 -6.73 18.38
C PHE A 429 21.49 -7.50 17.82
N LEU A 430 21.74 -7.42 16.51
CA LEU A 430 22.88 -8.05 15.83
C LEU A 430 24.25 -7.62 16.40
N THR A 431 24.35 -6.43 17.02
CA THR A 431 25.59 -5.96 17.68
C THR A 431 26.05 -6.80 18.88
N LYS A 432 25.15 -7.62 19.44
CA LYS A 432 25.39 -8.47 20.62
C LYS A 432 25.27 -9.96 20.33
N VAL A 433 25.11 -10.34 19.07
CA VAL A 433 24.86 -11.74 18.70
C VAL A 433 26.17 -12.51 18.60
N GLU A 434 26.22 -13.63 19.31
CA GLU A 434 27.36 -14.57 19.30
C GLU A 434 27.03 -15.90 18.59
N TYR A 435 25.74 -16.18 18.34
CA TYR A 435 25.28 -17.44 17.75
C TYR A 435 24.85 -17.29 16.29
N PHE A 436 25.26 -18.23 15.45
CA PHE A 436 24.97 -18.24 14.01
C PHE A 436 23.47 -18.16 13.69
N GLU A 437 22.66 -18.99 14.36
CA GLU A 437 21.20 -19.06 14.10
C GLU A 437 20.49 -17.74 14.42
N THR A 438 20.94 -17.05 15.46
CA THR A 438 20.41 -15.73 15.82
C THR A 438 20.85 -14.68 14.81
N ALA A 439 22.10 -14.72 14.34
CA ALA A 439 22.64 -13.76 13.38
C ALA A 439 21.92 -13.86 12.04
N ILE A 440 21.69 -15.08 11.55
CA ILE A 440 20.98 -15.30 10.29
C ILE A 440 19.50 -14.93 10.39
N LEU A 441 18.84 -15.19 11.53
CA LEU A 441 17.47 -14.74 11.77
C LEU A 441 17.38 -13.21 11.72
N CYS A 442 18.31 -12.50 12.37
CA CYS A 442 18.35 -11.03 12.34
C CYS A 442 18.52 -10.50 10.92
N LEU A 443 19.47 -11.05 10.15
CA LEU A 443 19.70 -10.62 8.78
C LEU A 443 18.52 -10.97 7.86
N ALA A 444 17.85 -12.10 8.08
CA ALA A 444 16.59 -12.41 7.40
C ALA A 444 15.48 -11.41 7.77
N LEU A 445 15.37 -10.99 9.03
CA LEU A 445 14.40 -9.94 9.41
C LEU A 445 14.74 -8.59 8.76
N ILE A 446 16.02 -8.22 8.67
CA ILE A 446 16.45 -6.95 8.05
C ILE A 446 16.15 -6.93 6.54
N ILE A 447 16.57 -7.97 5.82
CA ILE A 447 16.34 -8.10 4.39
C ILE A 447 14.85 -8.30 4.10
N GLY A 448 14.17 -9.14 4.89
CA GLY A 448 12.72 -9.34 4.85
C GLY A 448 11.96 -8.03 5.06
N GLY A 449 12.41 -7.20 6.01
CA GLY A 449 11.91 -5.85 6.27
C GLY A 449 11.82 -4.97 5.02
N SER A 450 12.72 -5.15 4.06
CA SER A 450 12.71 -4.43 2.77
C SER A 450 11.46 -4.74 1.93
N GLY A 451 10.79 -5.88 2.17
CA GLY A 451 9.50 -6.20 1.54
C GLY A 451 8.39 -5.23 1.94
N PHE A 452 8.42 -4.66 3.14
CA PHE A 452 7.50 -3.59 3.55
C PHE A 452 7.83 -2.28 2.84
N HIS A 453 9.11 -1.93 2.70
CA HIS A 453 9.55 -0.75 1.93
C HIS A 453 9.04 -0.77 0.48
N ASN A 454 9.07 -1.94 -0.17
CA ASN A 454 8.55 -2.14 -1.52
C ASN A 454 7.05 -1.82 -1.66
N ASN A 455 6.28 -1.90 -0.57
CA ASN A 455 4.86 -1.57 -0.52
C ASN A 455 4.57 -0.17 0.08
N ALA A 456 5.61 0.59 0.45
CA ALA A 456 5.49 1.92 1.02
C ALA A 456 6.19 2.97 0.15
N ILE A 457 7.44 3.34 0.48
CA ILE A 457 8.17 4.42 -0.22
C ILE A 457 8.42 4.07 -1.68
N ALA A 458 8.74 2.82 -2.03
CA ALA A 458 9.10 2.46 -3.41
C ALA A 458 7.98 2.74 -4.43
N VAL A 459 6.72 2.68 -4.00
CA VAL A 459 5.53 2.97 -4.82
C VAL A 459 5.04 4.41 -4.68
N ASN A 460 5.50 5.15 -3.65
CA ASN A 460 5.06 6.50 -3.32
C ASN A 460 5.28 7.56 -4.43
N PRO A 461 6.28 7.46 -5.33
CA PRO A 461 6.36 8.35 -6.49
C PRO A 461 5.10 8.36 -7.36
N SER A 462 4.35 7.26 -7.39
CA SER A 462 3.08 7.17 -8.13
C SER A 462 1.93 7.87 -7.41
N ASP A 463 1.98 7.94 -6.09
CA ASP A 463 1.00 8.64 -5.25
C ASP A 463 1.26 10.16 -5.32
N LEU A 464 2.53 10.57 -5.21
CA LEU A 464 2.95 11.99 -5.23
C LEU A 464 2.78 12.67 -6.59
N ALA A 465 3.03 11.97 -7.69
CA ALA A 465 2.99 12.53 -9.03
C ALA A 465 2.37 11.56 -10.05
N PRO A 466 1.05 11.31 -10.02
CA PRO A 466 0.42 10.27 -10.83
C PRO A 466 0.67 10.39 -12.34
N LYS A 467 0.80 11.63 -12.84
CA LYS A 467 1.08 11.92 -14.26
C LYS A 467 2.56 11.83 -14.63
N HIS A 468 3.46 11.82 -13.63
CA HIS A 468 4.92 11.88 -13.79
C HIS A 468 5.67 10.81 -12.98
N SER A 469 4.98 9.75 -12.55
CA SER A 469 5.45 8.79 -11.56
C SER A 469 6.81 8.15 -11.92
N GLY A 470 7.00 7.79 -13.18
CA GLY A 470 8.26 7.22 -13.67
C GLY A 470 9.44 8.20 -13.58
N SER A 471 9.25 9.47 -13.91
CA SER A 471 10.30 10.50 -13.80
C SER A 471 10.65 10.79 -12.34
N VAL A 472 9.64 10.86 -11.46
CA VAL A 472 9.83 11.07 -10.01
C VAL A 472 10.52 9.87 -9.37
N PHE A 473 10.12 8.65 -9.73
CA PHE A 473 10.81 7.42 -9.29
C PHE A 473 12.27 7.40 -9.76
N GLY A 474 12.54 7.79 -11.02
CA GLY A 474 13.91 7.86 -11.53
C GLY A 474 14.80 8.83 -10.75
N LEU A 475 14.29 10.02 -10.42
CA LEU A 475 15.00 11.00 -9.60
C LEU A 475 15.25 10.47 -8.18
N MET A 476 14.23 9.87 -7.56
CA MET A 476 14.32 9.24 -6.25
C MET A 476 15.37 8.12 -6.22
N ASN A 477 15.34 7.21 -7.19
CA ASN A 477 16.26 6.07 -7.27
C ASN A 477 17.70 6.50 -7.57
N THR A 478 17.90 7.59 -8.34
CA THR A 478 19.24 8.15 -8.60
C THR A 478 19.89 8.62 -7.31
N VAL A 479 19.18 9.40 -6.50
CA VAL A 479 19.70 9.84 -5.18
C VAL A 479 19.82 8.64 -4.24
N GLY A 480 18.86 7.72 -4.29
CA GLY A 480 18.87 6.48 -3.51
C GLY A 480 20.02 5.53 -3.85
N ALA A 481 20.72 5.69 -4.97
CA ALA A 481 21.89 4.88 -5.31
C ALA A 481 23.19 5.41 -4.67
N VAL A 482 23.26 6.70 -4.28
CA VAL A 482 24.45 7.32 -3.68
C VAL A 482 24.91 6.63 -2.40
N PRO A 483 24.02 6.21 -1.48
CA PRO A 483 24.43 5.45 -0.30
C PRO A 483 25.08 4.10 -0.61
N GLY A 484 24.81 3.50 -1.78
CA GLY A 484 25.50 2.29 -2.21
C GLY A 484 27.01 2.50 -2.41
N PHE A 485 27.43 3.71 -2.80
CA PHE A 485 28.84 4.08 -2.84
C PHE A 485 29.34 4.42 -1.43
N LEU A 486 28.74 5.42 -0.77
CA LEU A 486 29.25 5.95 0.49
C LEU A 486 29.19 4.93 1.62
N GLY A 487 28.04 4.28 1.80
CA GLY A 487 27.82 3.31 2.85
C GLY A 487 28.78 2.13 2.76
N VAL A 488 28.90 1.52 1.58
CA VAL A 488 29.78 0.36 1.36
C VAL A 488 31.25 0.72 1.57
N TYR A 489 31.68 1.89 1.10
CA TYR A 489 33.05 2.39 1.31
C TYR A 489 33.35 2.63 2.80
N PHE A 490 32.48 3.39 3.48
CA PHE A 490 32.67 3.71 4.89
C PHE A 490 32.60 2.47 5.78
N SER A 491 31.75 1.49 5.48
CA SER A 491 31.75 0.21 6.20
C SER A 491 33.11 -0.47 6.15
N GLY A 492 33.76 -0.53 4.98
CA GLY A 492 35.11 -1.10 4.86
C GLY A 492 36.16 -0.34 5.65
N HIS A 493 36.11 0.99 5.63
CA HIS A 493 37.04 1.84 6.38
C HIS A 493 36.84 1.71 7.90
N ILE A 494 35.58 1.69 8.36
CA ILE A 494 35.24 1.47 9.78
C ILE A 494 35.73 0.10 10.23
N LEU A 495 35.48 -0.95 9.46
CA LEU A 495 35.97 -2.31 9.79
C LEU A 495 37.48 -2.38 9.84
N HIS A 496 38.18 -1.65 8.96
CA HIS A 496 39.64 -1.59 8.98
C HIS A 496 40.18 -0.92 10.24
N MET A 497 39.59 0.20 10.67
CA MET A 497 40.09 0.99 11.80
C MET A 497 39.65 0.45 13.16
N THR A 498 38.44 -0.10 13.24
CA THR A 498 37.81 -0.48 14.52
C THR A 498 37.77 -1.99 14.75
N HIS A 499 37.93 -2.79 13.69
CA HIS A 499 37.71 -4.24 13.70
C HIS A 499 36.35 -4.67 14.27
N SER A 500 35.35 -3.77 14.26
CA SER A 500 34.05 -3.99 14.91
C SER A 500 32.91 -3.93 13.92
N TRP A 501 32.21 -5.05 13.75
CA TRP A 501 30.95 -5.12 13.02
C TRP A 501 29.83 -4.33 13.68
N SER A 502 29.84 -4.24 15.02
CA SER A 502 28.86 -3.49 15.79
C SER A 502 28.87 -2.00 15.42
N ALA A 503 30.03 -1.40 15.16
CA ALA A 503 30.13 -0.01 14.71
C ALA A 503 29.45 0.21 13.35
N VAL A 504 29.60 -0.75 12.42
CA VAL A 504 28.94 -0.70 11.11
C VAL A 504 27.41 -0.82 11.26
N PHE A 505 26.93 -1.79 12.04
CA PHE A 505 25.48 -1.98 12.25
C PHE A 505 24.82 -0.78 12.95
N LEU A 506 25.50 -0.18 13.93
CA LEU A 506 25.02 1.03 14.60
C LEU A 506 24.95 2.21 13.64
N LEU A 507 25.94 2.39 12.76
CA LEU A 507 25.90 3.44 11.74
C LEU A 507 24.70 3.27 10.81
N ILE A 508 24.44 2.05 10.33
CA ILE A 508 23.26 1.77 9.48
C ILE A 508 21.98 2.05 10.26
N ALA A 509 21.87 1.61 11.51
CA ALA A 509 20.69 1.83 12.35
C ALA A 509 20.41 3.33 12.58
N VAL A 510 21.45 4.15 12.80
CA VAL A 510 21.30 5.61 12.93
C VAL A 510 20.78 6.23 11.62
N ILE A 511 21.30 5.79 10.47
CA ILE A 511 20.83 6.25 9.15
C ILE A 511 19.35 5.87 8.93
N ASP A 512 18.96 4.65 9.31
CA ASP A 512 17.57 4.17 9.23
C ASP A 512 16.63 4.94 10.18
N VAL A 513 17.09 5.31 11.39
CA VAL A 513 16.34 6.18 12.31
C VAL A 513 16.05 7.54 11.66
N VAL A 514 17.06 8.15 11.03
CA VAL A 514 16.88 9.41 10.30
C VAL A 514 15.85 9.25 9.18
N GLY A 515 15.94 8.17 8.40
CA GLY A 515 14.98 7.87 7.33
C GLY A 515 13.54 7.70 7.86
N CYS A 516 13.39 7.00 8.99
CA CYS A 516 12.11 6.79 9.66
C CYS A 516 11.48 8.10 10.14
N ILE A 517 12.25 8.93 10.85
CA ILE A 517 11.80 10.23 11.36
C ILE A 517 11.40 11.15 10.19
N MET A 518 12.24 11.25 9.16
CA MET A 518 11.97 12.10 8.00
C MET A 518 10.69 11.68 7.26
N PHE A 519 10.43 10.37 7.15
CA PHE A 519 9.22 9.87 6.50
C PHE A 519 7.97 10.04 7.37
N LEU A 520 8.08 9.83 8.68
CA LEU A 520 6.99 10.06 9.62
C LEU A 520 6.54 11.52 9.67
N LEU A 521 7.49 12.46 9.69
CA LEU A 521 7.19 13.89 9.77
C LEU A 521 6.62 14.44 8.46
N PHE A 522 7.30 14.17 7.34
CA PHE A 522 7.03 14.89 6.09
C PHE A 522 6.41 14.02 4.98
N GLY A 523 6.31 12.70 5.16
CA GLY A 523 5.76 11.79 4.16
C GLY A 523 4.30 12.13 3.83
N SER A 524 3.92 12.01 2.56
CA SER A 524 2.55 12.11 2.09
C SER A 524 2.29 11.07 1.01
N GLY A 525 1.05 10.60 0.91
CA GLY A 525 0.50 9.82 -0.20
C GLY A 525 -0.50 10.62 -1.04
N GLU A 526 -0.53 11.95 -0.90
CA GLU A 526 -1.36 12.85 -1.71
C GLU A 526 -0.57 13.39 -2.91
N ALA A 527 -1.28 13.63 -4.01
CA ALA A 527 -0.68 14.17 -5.22
C ALA A 527 -0.23 15.63 -5.00
N ILE A 528 1.05 15.91 -5.25
CA ILE A 528 1.64 17.24 -5.14
C ILE A 528 1.82 17.92 -6.51
N ILE A 529 1.84 17.13 -7.61
CA ILE A 529 1.92 17.61 -9.01
C ILE A 529 1.12 16.76 -10.00
#